data_AF-A0A8T7I892-F1
#
_entry.id   AF-A0A8T7I892-F1
#
_cell.length_a   1.000
_cell.length_b   1.000
_cell.length_c   1.000
_cell.angle_alpha   90.00
_cell.angle_beta   90.00
_cell.angle_gamma   90.00
#
_symmetry.space_group_name_H-M   'P 1'
#
loop_
_entity.id
_entity.type
_entity.pdbx_description
1 polymer ?
#
loop_
_entity_poly.entity_id
_entity_poly.type
_entity_poly.pdbx_seq_one_letter_code
_entity_poly.pdbx_strand_id
1 'polypeptide(L)'
;MDSSDQAKTKFAVDESITLRYKIVNLTKRTQKIGFSSSQRIRAVIVNEKDEVTHDLDSSLMYMMALSEVKINSSDSQHFSVLMSSLGLSRGSYQIRAALALKDISSQMLIEQHTGQFYVSCSFQIE
;
A
#
# COMPACT_ATOMS: atom_id res chain seq x y z
N MET A 1 -14.03 0.35 26.62
CA MET A 1 -12.84 1.05 26.09
C MET A 1 -11.75 0.00 26.04
N ASP A 2 -11.63 -0.71 24.91
CA ASP A 2 -10.50 -1.61 24.68
C ASP A 2 -9.59 -0.93 23.67
N SER A 3 -8.52 -0.33 24.20
CA SER A 3 -7.44 0.20 23.39
C SER A 3 -6.61 -0.99 22.96
N SER A 4 -6.88 -1.52 21.77
CA SER A 4 -6.05 -2.51 21.12
C SER A 4 -4.70 -1.85 20.82
N ASP A 5 -3.76 -1.91 21.77
CA ASP A 5 -2.35 -1.56 21.58
C ASP A 5 -1.76 -2.56 20.58
N GLN A 6 -2.00 -2.33 19.29
CA GLN A 6 -1.25 -2.98 18.23
C GLN A 6 0.19 -2.51 18.37
N ALA A 7 1.10 -3.45 18.65
CA ALA A 7 2.52 -3.16 18.76
C ALA A 7 2.99 -2.39 17.51
N LYS A 8 3.33 -1.11 17.67
CA LYS A 8 3.87 -0.28 16.59
C LYS A 8 5.30 -0.74 16.30
N THR A 9 5.58 -1.03 15.04
CA THR A 9 6.96 -1.25 14.60
C THR A 9 7.74 0.05 14.74
N LYS A 10 8.89 -0.01 15.40
CA LYS A 10 9.78 1.12 15.63
C LYS A 10 10.87 1.16 14.56
N PHE A 11 11.15 2.34 14.04
CA PHE A 11 12.22 2.58 13.08
C PHE A 11 13.06 3.77 13.56
N ALA A 12 14.35 3.79 13.23
CA ALA A 12 15.20 4.94 13.49
C ALA A 12 14.90 6.09 12.53
N VAL A 13 15.23 7.33 12.94
CA VAL A 13 15.29 8.47 12.00
C VAL A 13 16.20 8.11 10.82
N ASP A 14 15.74 8.41 9.61
CA ASP A 14 16.39 8.11 8.32
C ASP A 14 16.51 6.62 7.92
N GLU A 15 15.84 5.72 8.64
CA GLU A 15 15.80 4.31 8.24
C GLU A 15 14.96 4.11 6.96
N SER A 16 15.44 3.24 6.07
CA SER A 16 14.66 2.83 4.90
C SER A 16 13.57 1.85 5.32
N ILE A 17 12.33 2.13 4.92
CA ILE A 17 11.16 1.33 5.29
C ILE A 17 10.74 0.50 4.07
N THR A 18 10.65 -0.82 4.22
CA THR A 18 10.08 -1.68 3.17
C THR A 18 8.62 -2.01 3.49
N LEU A 19 7.69 -1.49 2.69
CA LEU A 19 6.28 -1.85 2.77
C LEU A 19 6.06 -3.17 2.04
N ARG A 20 5.70 -4.22 2.76
CA ARG A 20 5.34 -5.54 2.20
C ARG A 20 3.84 -5.73 2.28
N TYR A 21 3.22 -6.16 1.19
CA TYR A 21 1.78 -6.42 1.13
C TYR A 21 1.47 -7.60 0.22
N LYS A 22 0.24 -8.11 0.32
CA LYS A 22 -0.28 -9.17 -0.54
C LYS A 22 -1.66 -8.81 -1.06
N ILE A 23 -1.92 -9.17 -2.31
CA ILE A 23 -3.24 -9.09 -2.94
C ILE A 23 -3.80 -10.51 -2.97
N VAL A 24 -4.97 -10.71 -2.39
CA VAL A 24 -5.62 -12.04 -2.32
C VAL A 24 -6.86 -12.05 -3.20
N ASN A 25 -7.00 -13.06 -4.06
CA ASN A 25 -8.20 -13.24 -4.84
C ASN A 25 -9.23 -14.07 -4.06
N LEU A 26 -10.22 -13.39 -3.49
CA LEU A 26 -11.32 -14.02 -2.75
C LEU A 26 -12.45 -14.53 -3.66
N THR A 27 -12.37 -14.30 -4.96
CA THR A 27 -13.38 -14.77 -5.91
C THR A 27 -13.13 -16.22 -6.32
N LYS A 28 -14.17 -16.89 -6.81
CA LYS A 28 -14.10 -18.28 -7.32
C LYS A 28 -13.50 -18.42 -8.72
N ARG A 29 -13.00 -17.33 -9.31
CA ARG A 29 -12.52 -17.26 -10.69
C ARG A 29 -11.15 -16.59 -10.73
N THR A 30 -10.34 -16.93 -11.73
CA THR A 30 -9.07 -16.22 -11.95
C THR A 30 -9.36 -14.75 -12.28
N GLN A 31 -8.71 -13.86 -11.53
CA GLN A 31 -8.79 -12.41 -11.75
C GLN A 31 -7.56 -11.91 -12.50
N LYS A 32 -7.77 -10.89 -13.31
CA LYS A 32 -6.72 -10.18 -14.04
C LYS A 32 -6.73 -8.74 -13.60
N ILE A 33 -5.58 -8.24 -13.15
CA ILE A 33 -5.42 -6.88 -12.65
C ILE A 33 -4.43 -6.16 -13.54
N GLY A 34 -4.87 -5.09 -14.19
CA GLY A 34 -4.03 -4.24 -15.04
C GLY A 34 -3.41 -3.07 -14.28
N PHE A 35 -2.15 -2.75 -14.61
CA PHE A 35 -1.40 -1.61 -14.09
C PHE A 35 -0.85 -0.77 -15.26
N SER A 36 -0.87 0.56 -15.10
CA SER A 36 -0.36 1.51 -16.11
C SER A 36 1.16 1.67 -16.08
N SER A 37 1.80 1.30 -14.98
CA SER A 37 3.24 1.43 -14.76
C SER A 37 3.77 0.27 -13.91
N SER A 38 5.04 0.31 -13.51
CA SER A 38 5.61 -0.58 -12.49
C SER A 38 5.04 -0.31 -11.08
N GLN A 39 4.31 0.79 -10.89
CA GLN A 39 3.60 1.08 -9.66
C GLN A 39 2.48 0.05 -9.44
N ARG A 40 2.36 -0.43 -8.22
CA ARG A 40 1.34 -1.43 -7.82
C ARG A 40 0.41 -0.89 -6.74
N ILE A 41 0.92 0.01 -5.92
CA ILE A 41 0.17 0.74 -4.91
C ILE A 41 0.43 2.23 -5.03
N ARG A 42 -0.56 3.02 -4.65
CA ARG A 42 -0.45 4.43 -4.30
C ARG A 42 -0.47 4.53 -2.79
N ALA A 43 0.40 5.35 -2.20
CA ALA A 43 0.49 5.40 -0.75
C ALA A 43 0.87 6.78 -0.22
N VAL A 44 0.25 7.14 0.90
CA VAL A 44 0.57 8.36 1.65
C VAL A 44 0.92 8.01 3.08
N ILE A 45 1.80 8.80 3.68
CA ILE A 45 2.13 8.72 5.10
C ILE A 45 1.44 9.88 5.80
N VAL A 46 0.68 9.57 6.83
CA VAL A 46 -0.02 10.56 7.68
C VAL A 46 0.53 10.51 9.10
N ASN A 47 0.57 11.66 9.76
CA ASN A 47 0.95 11.75 11.17
C ASN A 47 -0.26 11.50 12.11
N GLU A 48 -0.05 11.64 13.42
CA GLU A 48 -1.11 11.46 14.43
C GLU A 48 -2.30 12.44 14.30
N LYS A 49 -2.11 13.56 13.59
CA LYS A 49 -3.15 14.57 13.32
C LYS A 49 -3.89 14.31 12.01
N ASP A 50 -3.60 13.19 11.36
CA ASP A 50 -4.09 12.84 10.03
C ASP A 50 -3.62 13.79 8.91
N GLU A 51 -2.51 14.50 9.11
CA GLU A 51 -1.91 15.34 8.09
C GLU A 51 -0.98 14.49 7.22
N VAL A 52 -1.12 14.59 5.89
CA VAL A 52 -0.22 13.94 4.93
C VAL A 52 1.16 14.58 5.04
N THR A 53 2.14 13.80 5.48
CA THR A 53 3.53 14.25 5.58
C THR A 53 4.33 13.87 4.34
N HIS A 54 4.00 12.74 3.71
CA HIS A 54 4.66 12.27 2.49
C HIS A 54 3.67 11.61 1.53
N ASP A 55 3.83 11.93 0.24
CA ASP A 55 3.20 11.24 -0.87
C ASP A 55 4.25 10.41 -1.63
N LEU A 56 4.09 9.10 -1.61
CA LEU A 56 5.04 8.17 -2.23
C LEU A 56 4.98 8.23 -3.75
N ASP A 57 3.83 8.61 -4.32
CA ASP A 57 3.64 8.69 -5.77
C ASP A 57 4.51 9.81 -6.36
N SER A 58 4.70 10.88 -5.60
CA SER A 58 5.57 12.02 -5.94
C SER A 58 7.06 11.75 -5.67
N SER A 59 7.37 10.76 -4.84
CA SER A 59 8.73 10.52 -4.31
C SER A 59 9.46 9.36 -4.99
N LEU A 60 8.73 8.50 -5.71
CA LEU A 60 9.26 7.31 -6.36
C LEU A 60 9.17 7.43 -7.89
N MET A 61 10.24 7.00 -8.56
CA MET A 61 10.24 6.91 -10.02
C MET A 61 9.70 5.56 -10.45
N TYR A 62 8.62 5.57 -11.24
CA TYR A 62 8.01 4.36 -11.78
C TYR A 62 8.28 4.24 -13.28
N MET A 63 8.66 3.05 -13.72
CA MET A 63 8.80 2.78 -15.15
C MET A 63 7.40 2.69 -15.77
N MET A 64 7.18 3.43 -16.84
CA MET A 64 5.98 3.28 -17.66
C MET A 64 6.02 1.92 -18.36
N ALA A 65 5.26 0.96 -17.84
CA ALA A 65 5.18 -0.40 -18.32
C ALA A 65 3.78 -0.95 -18.05
N LEU A 66 3.01 -1.14 -19.12
CA LEU A 66 1.72 -1.82 -19.02
C LEU A 66 1.96 -3.26 -18.55
N SER A 67 1.30 -3.63 -17.46
CA SER A 67 1.43 -4.98 -16.91
C SER A 67 0.09 -5.52 -16.45
N GLU A 68 -0.10 -6.83 -16.62
CA GLU A 68 -1.27 -7.57 -16.14
C GLU A 68 -0.77 -8.63 -15.16
N VAL A 69 -1.36 -8.67 -13.97
CA VAL A 69 -1.12 -9.72 -12.98
C VAL A 69 -2.35 -10.64 -12.96
N LYS A 70 -2.11 -11.94 -13.13
CA LYS A 70 -3.15 -12.97 -12.98
C LYS A 70 -3.07 -13.56 -11.57
N ILE A 71 -4.21 -13.63 -10.89
CA ILE A 71 -4.33 -14.22 -9.55
C ILE A 71 -5.42 -15.29 -9.61
N ASN A 72 -5.05 -16.54 -9.37
CA ASN A 72 -6.00 -17.65 -9.38
C ASN A 72 -6.96 -17.57 -8.19
N SER A 73 -8.06 -18.33 -8.24
CA SER A 73 -9.02 -18.40 -7.13
C SER A 73 -8.31 -18.80 -5.83
N SER A 74 -8.58 -18.07 -4.74
CA SER A 74 -8.01 -18.31 -3.41
C SER A 74 -6.49 -18.16 -3.31
N ASP A 75 -5.84 -17.69 -4.38
CA ASP A 75 -4.40 -17.46 -4.43
C ASP A 75 -4.06 -16.02 -4.02
N SER A 76 -2.78 -15.76 -3.79
CA SER A 76 -2.29 -14.42 -3.44
C SER A 76 -0.99 -14.07 -4.13
N GLN A 77 -0.83 -12.78 -4.46
CA GLN A 77 0.39 -12.22 -5.00
C GLN A 77 1.05 -11.29 -3.99
N HIS A 78 2.34 -11.48 -3.78
CA HIS A 78 3.15 -10.71 -2.83
C HIS A 78 3.93 -9.62 -3.54
N PHE A 79 3.98 -8.46 -2.90
CA PHE A 79 4.68 -7.29 -3.40
C PHE A 79 5.41 -6.58 -2.27
N SER A 80 6.44 -5.83 -2.64
CA SER A 80 7.15 -4.96 -1.72
C SER A 80 7.55 -3.66 -2.40
N VAL A 81 7.50 -2.56 -1.66
CA VAL A 81 8.02 -1.26 -2.08
C VAL A 81 9.05 -0.82 -1.06
N LEU A 82 10.27 -0.57 -1.51
CA LEU A 82 11.30 0.05 -0.70
C LEU A 82 11.08 1.56 -0.71
N MET A 83 10.95 2.13 0.48
CA MET A 83 10.91 3.57 0.71
C MET A 83 12.26 3.93 1.30
N SER A 84 13.09 4.61 0.50
CA SER A 84 14.35 5.20 0.97
C SER A 84 14.08 6.15 2.15
N SER A 85 15.12 6.58 2.87
CA SER A 85 14.97 7.55 3.97
C SER A 85 13.99 8.67 3.59
N LEU A 86 12.89 8.76 4.35
CA LEU A 86 11.81 9.72 4.11
C LEU A 86 11.97 10.99 4.94
N GLY A 87 13.09 11.17 5.68
CA GLY A 87 13.31 12.35 6.51
C GLY A 87 12.18 12.64 7.52
N LEU A 88 11.48 11.59 7.97
CA LEU A 88 10.39 11.72 8.93
C LEU A 88 10.94 12.13 10.30
N SER A 89 10.33 13.14 10.91
CA SER A 89 10.61 13.50 12.29
C SER A 89 10.19 12.37 13.25
N ARG A 90 10.65 12.43 14.49
CA ARG A 90 10.17 11.52 15.55
C ARG A 90 8.67 11.66 15.75
N GLY A 91 7.96 10.54 15.88
CA GLY A 91 6.51 10.51 16.05
C GLY A 91 5.85 9.21 15.59
N SER A 92 4.53 9.09 15.77
CA SER A 92 3.76 8.00 15.17
C SER A 92 3.21 8.40 13.81
N TYR A 93 3.17 7.43 12.91
CA TYR A 93 2.71 7.58 11.55
C TYR A 93 1.83 6.41 11.14
N GLN A 94 0.98 6.67 10.15
CA GLN A 94 0.23 5.64 9.44
C GLN A 94 0.52 5.71 7.96
N ILE A 95 0.68 4.55 7.32
CA ILE A 95 0.67 4.43 5.87
C ILE A 95 -0.76 4.14 5.44
N ARG A 96 -1.29 4.94 4.54
CA ARG A 96 -2.56 4.66 3.84
C ARG A 96 -2.24 4.32 2.40
N ALA A 97 -2.47 3.08 2.01
CA ALA A 97 -2.19 2.62 0.65
C ALA A 97 -3.43 2.05 -0.05
N ALA A 98 -3.48 2.24 -1.37
CA ALA A 98 -4.49 1.71 -2.28
C ALA A 98 -3.80 1.13 -3.54
N LEU A 99 -4.48 0.31 -4.33
CA LEU A 99 -3.91 -0.20 -5.58
C LEU A 99 -3.80 0.89 -6.68
N ALA A 100 -2.73 0.82 -7.48
CA ALA A 100 -2.44 1.72 -8.60
C ALA A 100 -2.97 1.15 -9.94
N LEU A 101 -4.28 0.92 -10.02
CA LEU A 101 -4.89 0.23 -11.16
C LEU A 101 -4.86 1.05 -12.45
N LYS A 102 -4.83 0.35 -13.59
CA LYS A 102 -4.82 0.95 -14.94
C LYS A 102 -6.13 1.65 -15.31
N ASP A 103 -7.27 1.15 -14.85
CA ASP A 103 -8.59 1.68 -15.22
C ASP A 103 -9.62 1.63 -14.07
N ILE A 104 -10.67 2.46 -14.22
CA ILE A 104 -11.81 2.55 -13.31
C ILE A 104 -12.64 1.25 -13.33
N SER A 105 -12.63 0.50 -14.44
CA SER A 105 -13.31 -0.79 -14.57
C SER A 105 -12.77 -1.84 -13.60
N SER A 106 -11.44 -1.91 -13.43
CA SER A 106 -10.78 -2.76 -12.43
C SER A 106 -11.05 -2.28 -11.01
N GLN A 107 -11.22 -0.96 -10.80
CA GLN A 107 -11.65 -0.37 -9.53
C GLN A 107 -13.08 -0.80 -9.18
N MET A 108 -14.05 -0.73 -10.10
CA MET A 108 -15.44 -1.14 -9.85
C MET A 108 -15.57 -2.66 -9.59
N LEU A 109 -14.81 -3.51 -10.30
CA LEU A 109 -14.77 -4.96 -10.07
C LEU A 109 -14.23 -5.32 -8.68
N ILE A 110 -13.26 -4.55 -8.18
CA ILE A 110 -12.71 -4.66 -6.83
C ILE A 110 -13.71 -4.08 -5.81
N GLU A 111 -14.31 -2.92 -6.05
CA GLU A 111 -15.27 -2.28 -5.15
C GLU A 111 -16.56 -3.09 -4.95
N GLN A 112 -17.01 -3.86 -5.95
CA GLN A 112 -18.21 -4.69 -5.86
C GLN A 112 -18.01 -6.01 -5.09
N HIS A 113 -16.77 -6.46 -4.89
CA HIS A 113 -16.47 -7.79 -4.31
C HIS A 113 -15.42 -7.79 -3.20
N THR A 114 -14.73 -6.67 -3.00
CA THR A 114 -13.76 -6.47 -1.94
C THR A 114 -13.99 -5.08 -1.38
N GLY A 115 -14.38 -5.01 -0.10
CA GLY A 115 -14.21 -3.77 0.66
C GLY A 115 -12.78 -3.30 0.41
N GLN A 116 -12.67 -2.08 -0.10
CA GLN A 116 -11.46 -1.43 -0.60
C GLN A 116 -10.20 -1.95 0.10
N PHE A 117 -9.23 -2.46 -0.66
CA PHE A 117 -7.92 -2.84 -0.13
C PHE A 117 -7.21 -1.58 0.40
N TYR A 118 -7.52 -1.23 1.64
CA TYR A 118 -6.75 -0.28 2.43
C TYR A 118 -5.73 -1.07 3.22
N VAL A 119 -4.48 -0.99 2.80
CA VAL A 119 -3.39 -1.37 3.69
C VAL A 119 -3.17 -0.17 4.60
N SER A 120 -3.61 -0.28 5.84
CA SER A 120 -3.22 0.62 6.92
C SER A 120 -2.16 -0.07 7.77
N CYS A 121 -1.00 0.56 7.90
CA CYS A 121 0.07 0.10 8.78
C CYS A 121 0.46 1.27 9.66
N SER A 122 0.52 1.06 10.98
CA SER A 122 0.99 2.06 11.93
C SER A 122 2.42 1.77 12.34
N PHE A 123 3.27 2.79 12.36
CA PHE A 123 4.65 2.68 12.78
C PHE A 123 5.09 3.90 13.59
N GLN A 124 6.23 3.79 14.26
CA GLN A 124 6.80 4.84 15.11
C GLN A 124 8.25 5.10 14.72
N ILE A 125 8.62 6.38 14.60
CA ILE A 125 10.01 6.82 14.42
C ILE A 125 10.58 7.28 15.77
N GLU A 126 11.72 6.72 16.18
CA GLU A 126 12.45 7.02 17.43
C GLU A 126 13.80 7.72 17.19
#